data_AF-A0A7V9E549-F1
#
_entry.id   AF-A0A7V9E549-F1
#
_cell.length_a   1.000
_cell.length_b   1.000
_cell.length_c   1.000
_cell.angle_alpha   90.00
_cell.angle_beta   90.00
_cell.angle_gamma   90.00
#
_symmetry.space_group_name_H-M   'P 1'
#
loop_
_entity.id
_entity.type
_entity.pdbx_description
1 polymer ?
#
loop_
_entity_poly.entity_id
_entity_poly.type
_entity_poly.pdbx_seq_one_letter_code
_entity_poly.pdbx_strand_id
1 'polypeptide(L)' 'MRIGVLTGGGDCPGLNAVIRAIVRKGVGVYGHEFVGFRDGWRGPLDGDTVPLTVASVRGILPRGGTILGSSRTNPFK' A
#
# COMPACT_ATOMS: atom_id res chain seq x y z
N MET A 1 11.29 3.01 -11.96
CA MET A 1 11.62 2.15 -10.80
C MET A 1 10.35 1.44 -10.35
N ARG A 2 10.48 0.28 -9.68
CA ARG A 2 9.36 -0.47 -9.11
C ARG A 2 9.41 -0.37 -7.58
N ILE A 3 8.33 0.12 -6.97
CA ILE A 3 8.27 0.50 -5.55
C ILE A 3 7.29 -0.41 -4.81
N GLY A 4 7.74 -0.99 -3.70
CA GLY A 4 6.90 -1.74 -2.77
C GLY A 4 6.27 -0.84 -1.71
N VAL A 5 5.00 -1.07 -1.39
CA VAL A 5 4.24 -0.31 -0.37
C VAL A 5 3.58 -1.28 0.60
N LEU A 6 3.72 -1.05 1.89
CA LEU A 6 2.99 -1.76 2.94
C LEU A 6 2.52 -0.76 4.00
N THR A 7 1.46 -1.10 4.72
CA THR A 7 1.02 -0.38 5.91
C THR A 7 1.28 -1.24 7.14
N GLY A 8 2.21 -0.80 7.99
CA GLY A 8 2.58 -1.48 9.23
C GLY A 8 2.00 -0.79 10.46
N GLY A 9 1.69 -1.56 11.50
CA GLY A 9 1.17 -1.05 12.77
C GLY A 9 -0.35 -1.09 12.87
N GLY A 10 -0.94 -0.18 13.65
CA GLY A 10 -2.39 -0.06 13.77
C GLY A 10 -3.00 0.74 12.62
N ASP A 11 -4.23 0.39 12.23
CA ASP A 11 -4.99 1.14 11.23
C ASP A 11 -5.37 2.52 11.76
N CYS A 12 -5.19 3.55 10.92
CA CYS A 12 -5.60 4.91 11.23
C CYS A 12 -6.26 5.60 10.02
N PRO A 13 -7.11 6.61 10.23
CA PRO A 13 -7.64 7.42 9.14
C PRO A 13 -6.52 8.10 8.35
N GLY A 14 -6.60 8.04 7.02
CA GLY A 14 -5.68 8.73 6.11
C GLY A 14 -4.63 7.85 5.43
N LEU A 15 -4.43 6.59 5.85
CA LEU A 15 -3.50 5.67 5.19
C LEU A 15 -3.85 5.47 3.69
N ASN A 16 -5.13 5.31 3.38
CA ASN A 16 -5.61 5.25 2.01
C ASN A 16 -5.34 6.52 1.20
N ALA A 17 -5.35 7.69 1.85
CA ALA A 17 -5.01 8.95 1.19
C ALA A 17 -3.52 9.00 0.82
N VAL A 18 -2.63 8.53 1.70
CA VAL A 18 -1.19 8.42 1.44
C VAL A 18 -0.93 7.45 0.30
N ILE A 19 -1.49 6.23 0.34
CA ILE A 19 -1.36 5.23 -0.73
C ILE A 19 -1.80 5.83 -2.08
N ARG A 20 -2.95 6.49 -2.11
CA ARG A 20 -3.42 7.14 -3.34
C ARG A 20 -2.48 8.25 -3.82
N ALA A 21 -1.97 9.08 -2.91
CA ALA A 21 -1.10 10.20 -3.26
C ALA A 21 0.21 9.72 -3.90
N ILE A 22 0.89 8.76 -3.28
CA ILE A 22 2.17 8.24 -3.78
C ILE A 22 2.01 7.52 -5.12
N VAL A 23 0.93 6.74 -5.31
CA VAL A 23 0.66 6.04 -6.57
C VAL A 23 0.35 7.04 -7.68
N ARG A 24 -0.52 8.03 -7.43
CA ARG A 24 -0.89 9.04 -8.43
C ARG A 24 0.32 9.88 -8.85
N LYS A 25 1.12 10.35 -7.91
CA LYS A 25 2.31 11.17 -8.19
C LYS A 25 3.40 10.34 -8.86
N GLY A 26 3.70 9.16 -8.32
CA GLY A 26 4.71 8.24 -8.83
C GLY A 26 4.46 7.81 -10.27
N VAL A 27 3.25 7.35 -10.57
CA VAL A 27 2.87 6.96 -11.94
C VAL A 27 2.84 8.17 -12.87
N GLY A 28 2.16 9.25 -12.46
CA GLY A 28 1.87 10.38 -13.36
C GLY A 28 3.04 11.33 -13.63
N VAL A 29 3.99 11.45 -12.70
CA VAL A 29 5.11 12.41 -12.82
C VAL A 29 6.44 11.71 -13.04
N TYR A 30 6.64 10.54 -12.41
CA TYR A 30 7.94 9.88 -12.38
C TYR A 30 7.98 8.57 -13.17
N GLY A 31 6.87 8.14 -13.79
CA GLY A 31 6.78 6.88 -14.52
C GLY A 31 7.14 5.66 -13.66
N HIS A 32 6.82 5.70 -12.37
CA HIS A 32 7.09 4.60 -11.43
C HIS A 32 5.96 3.58 -11.43
N GLU A 33 6.33 2.33 -11.14
CA GLU A 33 5.38 1.25 -10.90
C GLU A 33 5.28 0.93 -9.41
N PHE A 34 4.10 0.55 -8.94
CA PHE A 34 3.86 0.26 -7.53
C PHE A 34 3.27 -1.13 -7.34
N VAL A 35 3.78 -1.81 -6.32
CA VAL A 35 3.22 -3.06 -5.79
C VAL A 35 2.90 -2.84 -4.31
N GLY A 36 1.71 -3.26 -3.89
CA GLY A 36 1.28 -3.26 -2.50
C GLY A 36 1.51 -4.64 -1.90
N PHE A 37 2.03 -4.72 -0.69
CA PHE A 37 2.07 -5.94 0.09
C PHE A 37 0.88 -5.99 1.04
N ARG A 38 0.22 -7.15 1.12
CA ARG A 38 -0.94 -7.31 2.00
C ARG A 38 -0.52 -7.52 3.45
N ASP A 39 -1.35 -7.01 4.36
CA ASP A 39 -1.26 -7.24 5.80
C ASP A 39 0.10 -6.88 6.41
N GLY A 40 0.63 -5.70 6.04
CA GLY A 40 1.86 -5.16 6.60
C GLY A 40 3.09 -6.04 6.31
N TRP A 41 3.89 -6.33 7.34
CA TRP A 41 5.11 -7.13 7.21
C TRP A 41 4.89 -8.61 6.87
N ARG A 42 3.65 -9.11 6.96
CA ARG A 42 3.33 -10.48 6.51
C ARG A 42 3.47 -10.61 4.99
N GLY A 43 2.98 -9.64 4.23
CA GLY A 43 2.98 -9.69 2.76
C GLY A 43 4.36 -9.89 2.14
N PRO A 44 5.42 -9.15 2.55
CA PRO A 44 6.76 -9.38 2.04
C PRO A 44 7.33 -10.77 2.38
N LEU A 45 6.97 -11.35 3.53
CA LEU A 45 7.43 -12.68 3.95
C LEU A 45 6.74 -13.78 3.15
N ASP A 46 5.44 -13.63 2.89
CA ASP A 46 4.62 -14.62 2.17
C ASP A 46 4.63 -14.41 0.65
N GLY A 47 5.21 -13.32 0.17
CA GLY A 47 5.12 -12.90 -1.24
C GLY A 47 3.72 -12.44 -1.67
N ASP A 48 2.84 -12.12 -0.72
CA ASP A 48 1.46 -11.70 -0.99
C ASP A 48 1.43 -10.24 -1.44
N THR A 49 1.19 -10.06 -2.74
CA THR A 49 1.29 -8.77 -3.41
C THR A 49 0.07 -8.47 -4.27
N VAL A 50 -0.21 -7.18 -4.42
CA VAL A 50 -1.26 -6.66 -5.31
C VAL A 50 -0.75 -5.48 -6.12
N PRO A 51 -1.18 -5.32 -7.39
CA PRO A 51 -0.81 -4.16 -8.18
C PRO A 51 -1.47 -2.88 -7.65
N LEU A 52 -0.66 -1.83 -7.48
CA LEU A 52 -1.14 -0.49 -7.12
C LEU A 52 -1.10 0.42 -8.35
N THR A 53 -2.22 0.50 -9.06
CA THR A 53 -2.39 1.32 -10.25
C THR A 53 -3.25 2.55 -9.94
N VAL A 54 -3.24 3.53 -10.85
CA VAL A 54 -4.15 4.70 -10.74
C VAL A 54 -5.61 4.27 -10.65
N ALA A 55 -5.98 3.15 -11.29
CA ALA A 55 -7.31 2.58 -11.21
C ALA A 55 -7.57 1.91 -9.85
N SER A 56 -6.62 1.13 -9.31
CA SER A 56 -6.84 0.40 -8.05
C SER A 56 -6.89 1.32 -6.82
N VAL A 57 -6.33 2.53 -6.90
CA VAL A 57 -6.43 3.56 -5.84
C VAL A 57 -7.59 4.55 -6.03
N ARG A 58 -8.51 4.29 -6.97
CA ARG A 58 -9.70 5.15 -7.17
C ARG A 58 -10.76 4.85 -6.10
N GLY A 59 -11.41 5.89 -5.58
CA GLY A 59 -12.51 5.74 -4.61
C GLY A 59 -12.10 5.30 -3.21
N ILE A 60 -10.79 5.22 -2.90
CA ILE A 60 -10.32 4.74 -1.58
C ILE A 60 -10.24 5.83 -0.51
N LEU A 61 -10.32 7.11 -0.89
CA LEU A 61 -10.25 8.24 0.04
C LEU A 61 -11.26 8.20 1.19
N PRO A 62 -12.56 7.91 0.96
CA PRO A 62 -13.54 7.84 2.05
C PRO A 62 -13.48 6.53 2.85
N ARG A 63 -12.63 5.55 2.47
CA ARG A 63 -12.52 4.28 3.18
C ARG A 63 -11.64 4.43 4.41
N GLY A 64 -12.15 3.98 5.55
CA GLY A 64 -11.36 3.84 6.77
C GLY A 64 -10.26 2.77 6.65
N GLY A 65 -9.30 2.80 7.58
CA GLY A 65 -8.18 1.87 7.62
C GLY A 65 -7.27 1.97 6.38
N THR A 66 -6.82 0.82 5.90
CA THR A 66 -5.94 0.67 4.75
C THR A 66 -6.43 -0.41 3.78
N ILE A 67 -6.42 -0.14 2.48
CA ILE A 67 -6.77 -1.12 1.43
C ILE A 67 -5.78 -2.29 1.34
N LEU A 68 -4.59 -2.15 1.93
CA LEU A 68 -3.59 -3.21 1.97
C LEU A 68 -3.74 -4.12 3.19
N GLY A 69 -4.55 -3.75 4.18
CA GLY A 69 -4.54 -4.39 5.50
C GLY A 69 -3.27 -4.09 6.29
N SER A 70 -3.28 -4.46 7.57
CA SER A 70 -2.12 -4.35 8.45
C SER A 70 -2.03 -5.58 9.34
N SER A 71 -0.82 -5.91 9.79
CA SER A 71 -0.58 -6.94 10.80
C SER A 71 0.46 -6.47 11.81
N ARG A 72 0.53 -7.16 12.95
CA ARG A 72 1.57 -6.97 13.97
C ARG A 72 2.77 -7.90 13.75
N THR A 73 2.96 -8.38 12.51
CA THR A 73 4.05 -9.29 12.15
C THR A 73 5.40 -8.60 12.36
N ASN A 74 6.31 -9.28 13.08
CA ASN A 74 7.68 -8.83 13.24
C ASN A 74 8.54 -9.61 12.23
N PRO A 75 9.18 -8.95 11.24
CA PRO A 75 9.95 -9.62 10.21
C PRO A 75 11.31 -10.18 10.69
N PHE A 76 11.70 -9.91 11.94
CA PHE A 76 12.96 -10.37 12.53
C PHE A 76 12.77 -11.47 13.58
N LYS A 77 11.53 -11.95 13.77
CA LYS A 77 11.19 -13.04 14.66
C LYS A 77 10.78 -14.24 13.83
#